data_AF-A0AAJ3QWA4-F1
#
_entry.id   AF-A0AAJ3QWA4-F1
#
_cell.length_a   1.000
_cell.length_b   1.000
_cell.length_c   1.000
_cell.angle_alpha   90.00
_cell.angle_beta   90.00
_cell.angle_gamma   90.00
#
_symmetry.space_group_name_H-M   'P 1'
#
loop_
_entity.id
_entity.type
_entity.pdbx_description
1 polymer ?
#
loop_
_entity_poly.entity_id
_entity_poly.type
_entity_poly.pdbx_seq_one_letter_code
_entity_poly.pdbx_strand_id
1 'polypeptide(L)'
;MWVSKITKFAWAAIFSFIYIVFVLFVISTALMFIQNPDFIGVTFPERAIADAARVTRGSQSEIDGECSMKGSYFDKQVTCEMRRMQGNKITDTVLLEYRVMFDTITSFHDVRENFQ
;
A
#
# COMPACT_ATOMS: atom_id res chain seq x y z
N MET A 1 -51.70 2.91 27.88
CA MET A 1 -51.41 1.97 26.77
C MET A 1 -50.78 2.65 25.54
N TRP A 2 -51.21 3.86 25.16
CA TRP A 2 -50.66 4.61 24.01
C TRP A 2 -49.24 5.17 24.21
N VAL A 3 -48.94 5.70 25.41
CA VAL A 3 -47.60 6.25 25.73
C VAL A 3 -46.49 5.19 25.61
N SER A 4 -46.78 3.94 25.96
CA SER A 4 -45.86 2.80 25.80
C SER A 4 -45.62 2.44 24.33
N LYS A 5 -46.63 2.61 23.46
CA LYS A 5 -46.46 2.40 22.02
C LYS A 5 -45.60 3.50 21.39
N ILE A 6 -45.87 4.77 21.75
CA ILE A 6 -45.13 5.93 21.23
C ILE A 6 -43.64 5.86 21.63
N THR A 7 -43.34 5.50 22.88
CA THR A 7 -41.96 5.31 23.34
C THR A 7 -41.25 4.18 22.61
N LYS A 8 -41.91 3.03 22.38
CA LYS A 8 -41.34 1.94 21.59
C LYS A 8 -41.05 2.34 20.14
N PHE A 9 -41.95 3.08 19.49
CA PHE A 9 -41.73 3.59 18.14
C PHE A 9 -40.57 4.60 18.07
N ALA A 10 -40.48 5.51 19.05
CA ALA A 10 -39.39 6.47 19.13
C ALA A 10 -38.03 5.77 19.28
N TRP A 11 -37.94 4.78 20.18
CA TRP A 11 -36.72 3.97 20.33
C TRP A 11 -36.37 3.21 19.06
N ALA A 12 -37.34 2.58 18.40
CA ALA A 12 -37.10 1.88 17.14
C ALA A 12 -36.57 2.82 16.04
N ALA A 13 -37.10 4.03 15.94
CA ALA A 13 -36.62 5.04 14.99
C ALA A 13 -35.18 5.48 15.30
N ILE A 14 -34.84 5.70 16.57
CA ILE A 14 -33.49 6.08 17.01
C ILE A 14 -32.49 4.97 16.67
N PHE A 15 -32.80 3.71 17.02
CA PHE A 15 -31.91 2.59 16.72
C PHE A 15 -31.75 2.37 15.22
N SER A 16 -32.82 2.50 14.44
CA SER A 16 -32.75 2.40 12.98
C SER A 16 -31.86 3.50 12.39
N PHE A 17 -31.94 4.73 12.90
CA PHE A 17 -31.10 5.83 12.44
C PHE A 17 -29.61 5.57 12.75
N ILE A 18 -29.31 5.16 13.98
CA ILE A 18 -27.94 4.80 14.38
C ILE A 18 -27.39 3.67 13.50
N TYR A 19 -28.20 2.64 13.23
CA TYR A 19 -27.80 1.54 12.38
C TYR A 19 -27.48 1.99 10.94
N ILE A 20 -28.32 2.84 10.35
CA ILE A 20 -28.09 3.38 9.00
C ILE A 20 -26.77 4.17 8.97
N VAL A 21 -26.53 5.04 9.94
CA VAL A 21 -25.29 5.82 10.03
C VAL A 21 -24.07 4.89 10.15
N PHE A 22 -24.17 3.84 10.98
CA PHE A 22 -23.09 2.87 11.15
C PHE A 22 -22.80 2.10 9.85
N VAL A 23 -23.83 1.66 9.14
CA VAL A 23 -23.68 0.98 7.84
C VAL A 23 -23.03 1.91 6.81
N LEU A 24 -23.46 3.17 6.73
CA LEU A 24 -22.86 4.15 5.84
C LEU A 24 -21.39 4.41 6.17
N PHE A 25 -21.05 4.48 7.47
CA PHE A 25 -19.67 4.61 7.93
C PHE A 25 -18.81 3.42 7.47
N VAL A 26 -19.27 2.19 7.70
CA VAL A 26 -18.56 0.97 7.27
C VAL A 26 -18.36 0.93 5.75
N ILE A 27 -19.39 1.28 4.97
CA ILE A 27 -19.30 1.33 3.50
C ILE A 27 -18.29 2.39 3.06
N SER A 28 -18.34 3.59 3.65
CA SER A 28 -17.40 4.67 3.33
C SER A 28 -15.96 4.28 3.63
N THR A 29 -15.73 3.66 4.78
CA THR A 29 -14.40 3.14 5.15
C THR A 29 -13.94 2.05 4.18
N ALA A 30 -14.80 1.10 3.82
CA ALA A 30 -14.48 0.06 2.85
C ALA A 30 -14.13 0.64 1.46
N LEU A 31 -14.90 1.64 0.99
CA LEU A 31 -14.62 2.34 -0.26
C LEU A 31 -13.29 3.10 -0.20
N MET A 32 -12.96 3.74 0.92
CA MET A 32 -11.68 4.42 1.11
C MET A 32 -10.50 3.45 0.95
N PHE A 33 -10.59 2.25 1.53
CA PHE A 33 -9.56 1.21 1.40
C PHE A 33 -9.44 0.66 -0.03
N ILE A 34 -10.55 0.55 -0.76
CA ILE A 34 -10.54 0.10 -2.15
C ILE A 34 -9.95 1.17 -3.08
N GLN A 35 -10.33 2.44 -2.87
CA GLN A 35 -9.95 3.56 -3.74
C GLN A 35 -8.55 4.10 -3.46
N ASN A 36 -8.09 4.05 -2.21
CA ASN A 36 -6.78 4.55 -1.80
C ASN A 36 -5.97 3.43 -1.14
N PRO A 37 -5.54 2.41 -1.93
CA PRO A 37 -4.71 1.34 -1.42
C PRO A 37 -3.36 1.87 -0.88
N ASP A 38 -2.91 3.05 -1.31
CA ASP A 38 -1.56 3.57 -1.07
C ASP A 38 -1.31 4.11 0.35
N PHE A 39 -2.32 4.20 1.21
CA PHE A 39 -2.19 4.85 2.52
C PHE A 39 -1.50 4.02 3.61
N ILE A 40 -1.21 2.73 3.39
CA ILE A 40 -0.52 1.90 4.38
C ILE A 40 0.94 1.66 3.96
N GLY A 41 1.80 2.60 4.40
CA GLY A 41 2.65 2.30 5.56
C GLY A 41 4.01 1.66 5.32
N VAL A 42 4.46 1.49 4.08
CA VAL A 42 5.89 1.31 3.81
C VAL A 42 6.25 2.24 2.66
N THR A 43 7.21 3.13 2.88
CA THR A 43 7.91 3.83 1.81
C THR A 43 8.70 2.78 1.03
N PHE A 44 8.00 2.00 0.19
CA PHE A 44 8.60 1.04 -0.73
C PHE A 44 9.78 1.63 -1.52
N PRO A 45 9.78 2.94 -1.89
CA PRO A 45 10.98 3.57 -2.44
C PRO A 45 12.22 3.44 -1.55
N GLU A 46 12.13 3.74 -0.26
CA GLU A 46 13.26 3.65 0.68
C GLU A 46 13.71 2.20 0.89
N ARG A 47 12.76 1.27 0.99
CA ARG A 47 13.06 -0.16 1.12
C ARG A 47 13.75 -0.69 -0.14
N ALA A 48 13.26 -0.32 -1.31
CA ALA A 48 13.83 -0.74 -2.57
C ALA A 48 15.22 -0.12 -2.82
N ILE A 49 15.47 1.11 -2.36
CA ILE A 49 16.81 1.71 -2.35
C ILE A 49 17.77 0.88 -1.47
N ALA A 50 17.33 0.48 -0.27
CA ALA A 50 18.15 -0.32 0.63
C ALA A 50 18.44 -1.73 0.06
N ASP A 51 17.44 -2.38 -0.53
CA ASP A 51 17.60 -3.70 -1.15
C ASP A 51 18.49 -3.62 -2.40
N ALA A 52 18.33 -2.61 -3.26
CA ALA A 52 19.18 -2.39 -4.42
C ALA A 52 20.63 -2.08 -4.04
N ALA A 53 20.87 -1.27 -3.00
CA ALA A 53 22.22 -1.01 -2.48
C ALA A 53 22.88 -2.30 -1.98
N ARG A 54 22.13 -3.18 -1.30
CA ARG A 54 22.62 -4.49 -0.87
C ARG A 54 23.00 -5.38 -2.06
N VAL A 55 22.15 -5.43 -3.08
CA VAL A 55 22.35 -6.27 -4.29
C VAL A 55 23.53 -5.78 -5.13
N THR A 56 23.68 -4.46 -5.28
CA THR A 56 24.79 -3.84 -6.03
C THR A 56 26.09 -3.69 -5.23
N ARG A 57 26.06 -3.97 -3.93
CA ARG A 57 27.14 -3.68 -2.96
C ARG A 57 27.56 -2.19 -2.98
N GLY A 58 26.59 -1.31 -3.21
CA GLY A 58 26.77 0.14 -3.27
C GLY A 58 26.28 0.86 -2.02
N SER A 59 26.40 2.18 -2.04
CA SER A 59 25.75 3.05 -1.05
C SER A 59 24.30 3.31 -1.48
N GLN A 60 23.38 3.46 -0.52
CA GLN A 60 22.00 3.89 -0.78
C GLN A 60 21.95 5.26 -1.48
N SER A 61 22.92 6.13 -1.22
CA SER A 61 23.04 7.45 -1.85
C SER A 61 23.39 7.39 -3.34
N GLU A 62 23.85 6.23 -3.83
CA GLU A 62 24.16 6.00 -5.24
C GLU A 62 22.98 5.37 -5.99
N ILE A 63 21.87 5.06 -5.31
CA ILE A 63 20.71 4.42 -5.91
C ILE A 63 19.64 5.47 -6.15
N ASP A 64 19.18 5.54 -7.40
CA ASP A 64 18.05 6.34 -7.83
C ASP A 64 17.06 5.44 -8.57
N GLY A 65 15.77 5.74 -8.49
CA GLY A 65 14.76 4.91 -9.14
C GLY A 65 13.34 5.22 -8.73
N GLU A 66 12.42 4.60 -9.46
CA GLU A 66 10.99 4.77 -9.28
C GLU A 66 10.33 3.43 -9.00
N CYS A 67 9.31 3.47 -8.14
CA CYS A 67 8.47 2.31 -7.84
C CYS A 67 7.08 2.51 -8.44
N SER A 68 6.62 1.53 -9.20
CA SER A 68 5.24 1.42 -9.66
C SER A 68 4.51 0.39 -8.82
N MET A 69 3.30 0.71 -8.39
CA MET A 69 2.43 -0.22 -7.67
C MET A 69 1.23 -0.56 -8.56
N LYS A 70 0.91 -1.85 -8.65
CA LYS A 70 -0.29 -2.34 -9.33
C LYS A 70 -1.01 -3.32 -8.41
N GLY A 71 -2.33 -3.25 -8.39
CA GLY A 71 -3.17 -4.20 -7.64
C GLY A 71 -4.15 -3.51 -6.70
N SER A 72 -4.65 -4.27 -5.74
CA SER A 72 -5.64 -3.82 -4.76
C SER A 72 -5.01 -3.76 -3.38
N TYR A 73 -5.68 -3.15 -2.41
CA TYR A 73 -5.24 -3.16 -1.02
C TYR A 73 -4.85 -4.55 -0.49
N PHE A 74 -5.58 -5.60 -0.89
CA PHE A 74 -5.38 -6.95 -0.40
C PHE A 74 -4.21 -7.69 -1.04
N ASP A 75 -3.88 -7.38 -2.29
CA ASP A 75 -2.79 -7.99 -3.05
C ASP A 75 -2.25 -6.95 -4.04
N LYS A 76 -1.01 -6.51 -3.78
CA LYS A 76 -0.29 -5.52 -4.57
C LYS A 76 0.99 -6.14 -5.09
N GLN A 77 1.24 -5.91 -6.36
CA GLN A 77 2.54 -6.10 -6.96
C GLN A 77 3.23 -4.73 -7.01
N VAL A 78 4.37 -4.61 -6.34
CA VAL A 78 5.21 -3.42 -6.36
C VAL A 78 6.44 -3.76 -7.19
N THR A 79 6.65 -3.03 -8.27
CA THR A 79 7.82 -3.17 -9.13
C THR A 79 8.62 -1.89 -9.04
N CYS A 80 9.89 -2.00 -8.63
CA CYS A 80 10.80 -0.88 -8.52
C CYS A 80 11.97 -1.06 -9.48
N GLU A 81 12.16 -0.08 -10.36
CA GLU A 81 13.33 -0.03 -11.24
C GLU A 81 14.37 0.89 -10.58
N MET A 82 15.43 0.29 -10.08
CA MET A 82 16.51 0.97 -9.38
C MET A 82 17.76 1.02 -10.26
N ARG A 83 18.45 2.14 -10.24
CA ARG A 83 19.66 2.39 -11.02
C ARG A 83 20.75 2.83 -10.05
N ARG A 84 21.92 2.20 -10.17
CA ARG A 84 23.11 2.68 -9.48
C ARG A 84 23.81 3.70 -10.36
N MET A 85 24.01 4.88 -9.79
CA MET A 85 24.71 6.00 -10.39
C MET A 85 26.05 6.19 -9.70
N GLN A 86 27.15 6.11 -10.46
CA GLN A 86 28.47 6.48 -9.97
C GLN A 86 28.94 7.71 -10.74
N GLY A 87 28.80 8.88 -10.13
CA GLY A 87 28.91 10.17 -10.83
C GLY A 87 27.73 10.36 -11.79
N ASN A 88 28.00 10.56 -13.08
CA ASN A 88 26.96 10.78 -14.12
C ASN A 88 26.76 9.57 -15.04
N LYS A 89 27.14 8.37 -14.59
CA LYS A 89 27.03 7.11 -15.35
C LYS A 89 26.24 6.08 -14.56
N ILE A 90 25.38 5.36 -15.26
CA ILE A 90 24.67 4.18 -14.74
C ILE A 90 25.64 3.00 -14.78
N THR A 91 25.86 2.35 -13.64
CA THR A 91 26.76 1.19 -13.51
C THR A 91 26.00 -0.12 -13.33
N ASP A 92 24.84 -0.09 -12.68
CA ASP A 92 23.95 -1.23 -12.50
C ASP A 92 22.49 -0.80 -12.66
N THR A 93 21.66 -1.69 -13.20
CA THR A 93 20.19 -1.66 -13.07
C THR A 93 19.73 -2.84 -12.24
N VAL A 94 18.80 -2.59 -11.32
CA VAL A 94 18.16 -3.60 -10.48
C VAL A 94 16.66 -3.45 -10.58
N LEU A 95 16.00 -4.48 -11.08
CA LEU A 95 14.55 -4.60 -11.03
C LEU A 95 14.18 -5.38 -9.77
N LEU A 96 13.41 -4.74 -8.88
CA LEU A 96 12.93 -5.32 -7.63
C LEU A 96 11.41 -5.52 -7.74
N GLU A 97 10.95 -6.74 -7.56
CA GLU A 97 9.54 -7.08 -7.55
C GLU A 97 9.13 -7.60 -6.18
N TYR A 98 8.16 -6.94 -5.57
CA TYR A 98 7.56 -7.31 -4.31
C TYR A 98 6.11 -7.70 -4.53
N ARG A 99 5.68 -8.79 -3.90
CA ARG A 99 4.25 -9.06 -3.72
C ARG A 99 3.87 -8.77 -2.28
N VAL A 100 2.84 -7.97 -2.09
CA VAL A 100 2.41 -7.46 -0.80
C VAL A 100 0.97 -7.87 -0.58
N MET A 101 0.70 -8.63 0.48
CA MET A 101 -0.64 -9.04 0.86
C MET A 101 -0.90 -8.56 2.28
N PHE A 102 -1.97 -7.80 2.50
CA PHE A 102 -2.28 -7.19 3.81
C PHE A 102 -1.06 -6.49 4.45
N ASP A 103 -0.39 -5.62 3.68
CA ASP A 103 0.83 -4.88 4.08
C ASP A 103 2.04 -5.75 4.47
N THR A 104 1.99 -7.05 4.20
CA THR A 104 3.08 -7.99 4.44
C THR A 104 3.69 -8.42 3.11
N ILE A 105 5.02 -8.40 2.99
CA ILE A 105 5.71 -8.91 1.80
C ILE A 105 5.63 -10.44 1.81
N THR A 106 4.93 -11.00 0.83
CA THR A 106 4.74 -12.45 0.67
C THR A 106 5.76 -13.06 -0.29
N SER A 107 6.26 -12.29 -1.25
CA SER A 107 7.34 -12.72 -2.14
C SER A 107 8.22 -11.54 -2.54
N PHE A 108 9.48 -11.86 -2.84
CA PHE A 108 10.50 -10.91 -3.29
C PHE A 108 11.31 -11.56 -4.41
N HIS A 109 11.46 -10.84 -5.52
CA HIS A 109 12.31 -11.21 -6.63
C HIS A 109 13.16 -10.02 -7.05
N ASP A 110 14.42 -10.29 -7.37
CA ASP A 110 15.36 -9.29 -7.87
C ASP A 110 16.05 -9.78 -9.14
N VAL A 111 16.17 -8.88 -10.12
CA VAL A 111 16.95 -9.07 -11.34
C VAL A 111 17.96 -7.95 -11.43
N ARG A 112 19.24 -8.30 -11.50
CA ARG A 112 20.34 -7.34 -11.66
C ARG A 112 20.95 -7.47 -13.05
N GLU A 113 21.08 -6.33 -13.73
CA GLU A 113 21.90 -6.17 -14.91
C GLU A 113 23.08 -5.27 -14.56
N ASN A 114 24.30 -5.75 -14.84
CA ASN A 114 25.54 -5.02 -14.57
C ASN A 114 26.10 -4.52 -15.90
N PHE A 115 26.41 -3.23 -15.97
CA PHE A 115 26.95 -2.56 -17.18
C PHE A 115 28.45 -2.24 -17.07
N GLN A 116 29.16 -2.90 -16.14
CA GLN A 116 30.61 -2.79 -15.96
C GLN A 116 31.43 -2.96 -17.24
#